data_AF-A0A0B4EL69-F1
#
_entry.id   AF-A0A0B4EL69-F1
#
_cell.length_a   1.000
_cell.length_b   1.000
_cell.length_c   1.000
_cell.angle_alpha   90.00
_cell.angle_beta   90.00
_cell.angle_gamma   90.00
#
_symmetry.space_group_name_H-M   'P 1'
#
loop_
_entity.id
_entity.type
_entity.pdbx_description
1 polymer ?
#
loop_
_entity_poly.entity_id
_entity_poly.type
_entity_poly.pdbx_seq_one_letter_code
_entity_poly.pdbx_strand_id
1 'polypeptide(L)' 'MTHSKLLHYLNDPRGPEEVLPTLSPGELVELLDALFQNLDTPEPEFGAQVWYEMGVEETCRRAVSPGGSAHGVA' A
#
# COMPACT_ATOMS: atom_id res chain seq x y z
N MET A 1 -11.47 6.12 -1.09
CA MET A 1 -10.89 6.64 0.18
C MET A 1 -11.03 8.18 0.34
N THR A 2 -11.08 8.71 1.58
CA THR A 2 -11.09 10.16 1.89
C THR A 2 -9.72 10.65 2.40
N HIS A 3 -9.43 11.97 2.32
CA HIS A 3 -8.15 12.54 2.78
C HIS A 3 -7.86 12.26 4.26
N SER A 4 -8.86 12.36 5.14
CA SER A 4 -8.68 12.06 6.57
C SER A 4 -8.31 10.60 6.82
N LYS A 5 -8.81 9.66 6.00
CA LYS A 5 -8.45 8.24 6.09
C LYS A 5 -7.04 7.99 5.55
N LEU A 6 -6.64 8.69 4.50
CA LEU A 6 -5.26 8.68 4.01
C LEU A 6 -4.27 9.13 5.10
N LEU A 7 -4.56 10.26 5.76
CA LEU A 7 -3.73 10.75 6.87
C LEU A 7 -3.66 9.77 8.04
N HIS A 8 -4.73 9.03 8.32
CA HIS A 8 -4.71 8.01 9.36
C HIS A 8 -3.71 6.90 9.05
N TYR A 9 -3.62 6.47 7.79
CA TYR A 9 -2.59 5.52 7.36
C TYR A 9 -1.20 6.12 7.46
N LEU A 10 -0.97 7.31 6.89
CA LEU A 10 0.34 7.95 6.89
C LEU A 10 0.91 8.22 8.30
N ASN A 11 0.04 8.42 9.29
CA ASN A 11 0.42 8.62 10.69
C ASN A 11 0.36 7.32 11.52
N ASP A 12 0.12 6.16 10.91
CA ASP A 12 0.12 4.88 11.63
C ASP A 12 1.55 4.55 12.09
N PRO A 13 1.79 4.39 13.41
CA PRO A 13 3.14 4.18 13.94
C PRO A 13 3.77 2.85 13.50
N ARG A 14 2.98 1.91 13.00
CA ARG A 14 3.46 0.62 12.46
C ARG A 14 4.09 0.77 11.08
N GLY A 15 3.79 1.87 10.38
CA GLY A 15 4.31 2.14 9.06
C GLY A 15 3.74 1.23 7.96
N PRO A 16 4.17 1.46 6.70
CA PRO A 16 3.62 0.76 5.54
C PRO A 16 3.94 -0.74 5.55
N GLU A 17 5.10 -1.14 6.07
CA GLU A 17 5.56 -2.55 6.09
C GLU A 17 4.62 -3.48 6.86
N GLU A 18 4.08 -3.01 7.99
CA GLU A 18 3.16 -3.80 8.81
C GLU A 18 1.70 -3.59 8.40
N VAL A 19 1.34 -2.39 7.93
CA VAL A 19 -0.06 -2.06 7.61
C VAL A 19 -0.47 -2.64 6.27
N LEU A 20 0.32 -2.45 5.20
CA LEU A 20 -0.07 -2.83 3.84
C LEU A 20 -0.42 -4.33 3.69
N PRO A 21 0.32 -5.28 4.29
CA PRO A 21 -0.02 -6.71 4.21
C PRO A 21 -1.36 -7.06 4.86
N THR A 22 -1.88 -6.23 5.77
CA THR A 22 -3.15 -6.47 6.48
C THR A 22 -4.38 -6.00 5.70
N LEU A 23 -4.18 -5.15 4.69
CA LEU A 23 -5.27 -4.60 3.88
C LEU A 23 -5.83 -5.64 2.91
N SER A 24 -7.15 -5.63 2.71
CA SER A 24 -7.75 -6.38 1.62
C SER A 24 -7.27 -5.85 0.25
N PRO A 25 -7.36 -6.64 -0.84
CA PRO A 25 -6.96 -6.18 -2.16
C PRO A 25 -7.66 -4.89 -2.61
N GLY A 26 -8.96 -4.76 -2.32
CA GLY A 26 -9.72 -3.55 -2.64
C GLY A 26 -9.25 -2.32 -1.86
N GLU A 27 -8.99 -2.48 -0.56
CA GLU A 27 -8.47 -1.39 0.28
C GLU A 27 -7.06 -0.96 -0.13
N LEU A 28 -6.22 -1.91 -0.57
CA LEU A 28 -4.88 -1.60 -1.06
C LEU A 28 -4.94 -0.77 -2.37
N VAL A 29 -5.83 -1.13 -3.29
CA VAL A 29 -6.04 -0.35 -4.53
C VAL A 29 -6.57 1.05 -4.19
N GLU A 30 -7.58 1.16 -3.33
CA GLU A 30 -8.10 2.46 -2.90
C GLU A 30 -7.06 3.33 -2.20
N LEU A 31 -6.15 2.71 -1.44
CA LEU A 31 -5.03 3.40 -0.78
C LEU A 31 -4.03 3.93 -1.81
N LEU A 32 -3.63 3.09 -2.77
CA LEU A 32 -2.72 3.48 -3.84
C LEU A 32 -3.28 4.60 -4.72
N ASP A 33 -4.56 4.55 -5.08
CA ASP A 33 -5.21 5.60 -5.86
C ASP A 33 -5.18 6.95 -5.13
N ALA A 34 -5.44 6.97 -3.83
CA ALA A 34 -5.42 8.22 -3.06
C ALA A 34 -3.99 8.73 -2.82
N LEU A 35 -3.02 7.82 -2.64
CA LEU A 35 -1.61 8.19 -2.54
C LEU A 35 -1.12 8.81 -3.86
N PHE A 36 -1.50 8.21 -5.00
CA PHE A 36 -1.20 8.77 -6.32
C PHE A 36 -1.80 10.18 -6.48
N GLN A 37 -3.07 10.35 -6.12
CA GLN A 37 -3.71 11.68 -6.13
C GLN A 37 -3.04 12.67 -5.19
N ASN A 38 -2.58 12.24 -4.02
CA ASN A 38 -1.87 13.10 -3.07
C ASN A 38 -0.49 13.51 -3.60
N LEU A 39 0.24 12.58 -4.23
CA LEU A 39 1.55 12.82 -4.86
C LEU A 39 1.48 13.76 -6.06
N ASP A 40 0.32 13.83 -6.73
CA ASP A 40 0.07 14.77 -7.83
C ASP A 40 -0.21 16.21 -7.33
N THR A 41 -0.34 16.42 -6.02
CA THR A 41 -0.53 17.76 -5.46
C THR A 41 0.80 18.52 -5.31
N PRO A 42 0.79 19.87 -5.28
CA PRO A 42 2.00 20.67 -5.08
C PRO A 42 2.70 20.47 -3.73
N GLU A 43 1.95 20.04 -2.70
CA GLU A 43 2.43 19.81 -1.34
C GLU A 43 1.92 18.45 -0.86
N PRO A 44 2.55 17.35 -1.31
CA PRO A 44 2.14 16.01 -0.91
C PRO A 44 2.39 15.78 0.58
N GLU A 45 1.62 14.88 1.16
CA GLU A 45 1.74 14.53 2.57
C GLU A 45 3.06 13.80 2.85
N PHE A 46 3.66 14.09 4.00
CA PHE A 46 4.92 13.48 4.38
C PHE A 46 4.80 11.94 4.43
N GLY A 47 5.74 11.26 3.78
CA GLY A 47 5.75 9.80 3.71
C GLY A 47 4.83 9.19 2.64
N ALA A 48 4.00 9.98 1.92
CA ALA A 48 3.12 9.47 0.87
C ALA A 48 3.88 8.71 -0.23
N GLN A 49 5.07 9.17 -0.60
CA GLN A 49 5.90 8.49 -1.60
C GLN A 49 6.31 7.08 -1.14
N VAL A 50 6.82 6.97 0.09
CA VAL A 50 7.26 5.69 0.66
C VAL A 50 6.09 4.71 0.78
N TRP A 51 4.93 5.20 1.23
CA TRP A 51 3.71 4.40 1.30
C TRP A 51 3.25 3.91 -0.08
N TYR A 52 3.36 4.74 -1.12
CA TYR A 52 2.99 4.38 -2.47
C TYR A 52 3.93 3.31 -3.05
N GLU A 53 5.24 3.52 -2.94
CA GLU A 53 6.27 2.57 -3.41
C GLU A 53 6.08 1.20 -2.76
N MET A 54 5.97 1.16 -1.43
CA MET A 54 5.73 -0.08 -0.67
C MET A 54 4.40 -0.76 -1.02
N GLY A 55 3.34 0.03 -1.27
CA GLY A 55 2.04 -0.52 -1.68
C GLY A 55 2.06 -1.13 -3.08
N VAL A 56 2.82 -0.57 -4.01
CA VAL A 56 3.04 -1.14 -5.34
C VAL A 56 3.83 -2.45 -5.22
N GLU A 57 4.91 -2.47 -4.43
CA GLU A 57 5.68 -3.68 -4.15
C GLU A 57 4.80 -4.79 -3.55
N GLU A 58 3.96 -4.46 -2.57
CA GLU A 58 3.01 -5.38 -1.95
C GLU A 58 1.99 -5.92 -2.96
N THR A 59 1.49 -5.07 -3.86
CA THR A 59 0.57 -5.47 -4.93
C THR A 59 1.25 -6.45 -5.89
N CYS A 60 2.49 -6.18 -6.30
CA CYS A 60 3.29 -7.07 -7.13
C CYS A 60 3.55 -8.40 -6.42
N ARG A 61 3.91 -8.38 -5.13
CA ARG A 61 4.15 -9.57 -4.31
C ARG A 61 2.92 -10.48 -4.27
N ARG A 62 1.71 -9.90 -4.10
CA ARG A 62 0.43 -10.63 -4.14
C ARG A 62 0.13 -11.20 -5.51
N ALA A 63 0.41 -10.47 -6.58
CA ALA A 63 0.20 -10.94 -7.95
C ALA A 63 1.07 -12.15 -8.32
N VAL A 64 2.30 -12.21 -7.79
CA VAL A 64 3.25 -13.32 -8.03
C VAL A 64 2.95 -14.55 -7.15
N SER A 65 2.19 -14.41 -6.07
CA SER A 65 1.71 -15.52 -5.22
C SER A 65 0.18 -15.65 -5.20
N PRO A 66 -0.47 -16.10 -6.29
CA PRO A 66 -1.92 -16.33 -6.29
C PRO A 66 -2.35 -17.48 -5.37
N GLY A 67 -1.39 -18.24 -4.84
CA GLY A 67 -1.61 -19.29 -3.86
C GLY A 67 -0.26 -19.73 -3.33
N GLY A 68 -0.07 -19.66 -2.02
CA GLY A 68 1.05 -20.30 -1.36
C GLY A 68 1.01 -21.80 -1.61
N SER A 69 1.65 -22.24 -2.68
CA SER A 69 2.16 -23.60 -2.80
C SER A 69 3.54 -23.50 -3.40
N ALA A 70 4.46 -22.98 -2.58
CA ALA A 70 5.86 -23.35 -2.68
C ALA A 70 5.94 -24.86 -2.43
N HIS A 71 5.83 -25.66 -3.48
CA HIS A 71 6.30 -27.05 -3.49
C HIS A 71 7.32 -27.19 -4.61
N GLY A 72 8.46 -26.51 -4.44
CA GLY A 72 9.66 -26.81 -5.20
C GLY A 72 10.44 -27.89 -4.49
N VAL A 73 10.11 -29.17 -4.75
CA VAL A 73 11.09 -30.26 -4.77
C VAL A 73 10.72 -31.20 -5.92
N ALA A 74 11.63 -31.36 -6.88
CA ALA A 74 11.69 -32.49 -7.81
C ALA A 74 13.15 -32.69 -8.20
#